data_AF-A0A3D3SAX2-F1
#
_entry.id   AF-A0A3D3SAX2-F1
#
_cell.length_a   1.000
_cell.length_b   1.000
_cell.length_c   1.000
_cell.angle_alpha   90.00
_cell.angle_beta   90.00
_cell.angle_gamma   90.00
#
_symmetry.space_group_name_H-M   'P 1'
#
loop_
_entity.id
_entity.type
_entity.pdbx_description
1 polymer ?
#
loop_
_entity_poly.entity_id
_entity_poly.type
_entity_poly.pdbx_seq_one_letter_code
_entity_poly.pdbx_strand_id
1 'polypeptide(L)' 'MTKDKGQGGAIPDFDKVVHERARLKILVYLASSQESEVGFTEMRKDLDMTAGNLSVQLRTLENAGYISIRKSFVGKKPFT' A
#
# COMPACT_ATOMS: atom_id res chain seq x y z
N MET A 1 -3.81 -22.28 45.22
CA MET A 1 -5.21 -21.92 44.91
C MET A 1 -5.21 -20.47 44.43
N THR A 2 -4.71 -20.24 43.22
CA THR A 2 -5.48 -20.10 41.96
C THR A 2 -6.22 -18.78 41.86
N LYS A 3 -5.59 -17.82 41.19
CA LYS A 3 -6.23 -17.18 40.03
C LYS A 3 -5.16 -16.75 39.05
N ASP A 4 -4.89 -17.67 38.12
CA ASP A 4 -4.24 -17.39 36.85
C ASP A 4 -5.09 -16.33 36.13
N LYS A 5 -4.63 -15.08 36.12
CA LYS A 5 -5.17 -14.07 35.20
C LYS A 5 -4.47 -14.29 33.88
N GLY A 6 -5.12 -15.06 32.99
CA GLY A 6 -4.75 -15.10 31.59
C GLY A 6 -4.64 -13.67 31.07
N GLN A 7 -3.41 -13.24 30.83
CA GLN A 7 -3.13 -12.05 30.04
C GLN A 7 -3.54 -12.40 28.61
N GLY A 8 -4.82 -12.18 28.29
CA GLY A 8 -5.26 -12.08 26.91
C GLY A 8 -4.49 -10.91 26.31
N GLY A 9 -3.42 -11.21 25.56
CA GLY A 9 -2.63 -10.19 24.89
C GLY A 9 -3.58 -9.34 24.06
N ALA A 10 -3.63 -8.04 24.36
CA ALA A 10 -4.38 -7.10 23.54
C ALA A 10 -3.90 -7.27 22.10
N ILE A 11 -4.82 -7.58 21.17
CA ILE A 11 -4.49 -7.59 19.74
C ILE A 11 -3.99 -6.17 19.45
N PRO A 12 -2.75 -6.01 18.94
CA PRO A 12 -2.23 -4.69 18.61
C PRO A 12 -3.19 -4.01 17.66
N ASP A 13 -3.52 -2.75 17.95
CA ASP A 13 -4.38 -1.96 17.08
C ASP A 13 -3.65 -1.83 15.73
N PHE A 14 -4.17 -2.51 14.70
CA PHE A 14 -3.54 -2.50 13.38
C PHE A 14 -3.64 -1.09 12.80
N ASP A 15 -2.63 -0.66 12.04
CA ASP A 15 -2.66 0.66 11.43
C ASP A 15 -3.92 0.82 10.55
N LYS A 16 -4.75 1.82 10.88
CA LYS A 16 -6.00 2.13 10.17
C LYS A 16 -5.77 2.45 8.71
N VAL A 17 -4.57 2.92 8.35
CA VAL A 17 -4.16 3.09 6.96
C VAL A 17 -4.11 1.71 6.29
N VAL A 18 -3.37 0.72 6.78
CA VAL A 18 -3.21 -0.55 6.05
C VAL A 18 -4.41 -1.50 6.15
N HIS A 19 -5.35 -1.24 7.07
CA HIS A 19 -6.56 -2.04 7.23
C HIS A 19 -7.52 -2.05 6.02
N GLU A 20 -7.43 -1.07 5.14
CA GLU A 20 -8.26 -1.04 3.94
C GLU A 20 -7.70 -2.01 2.89
N ARG A 21 -8.60 -2.82 2.31
CA ARG A 21 -8.24 -3.95 1.44
C ARG A 21 -7.42 -3.53 0.23
N ALA A 22 -7.77 -2.43 -0.45
CA ALA A 22 -7.04 -1.98 -1.63
C ALA A 22 -5.62 -1.51 -1.28
N ARG A 23 -5.43 -0.79 -0.17
CA ARG A 23 -4.10 -0.40 0.32
C ARG A 23 -3.26 -1.61 0.70
N LEU A 24 -3.84 -2.60 1.37
CA LEU A 24 -3.11 -3.83 1.67
C LEU A 24 -2.70 -4.59 0.41
N LYS A 25 -3.58 -4.70 -0.60
CA LYS A 25 -3.24 -5.31 -1.90
C LYS A 25 -2.04 -4.60 -2.55
N ILE A 26 -2.03 -3.27 -2.55
CA ILE A 26 -0.93 -2.46 -3.09
C ILE A 26 0.38 -2.75 -2.35
N LEU A 27 0.37 -2.73 -1.01
CA LEU A 27 1.58 -2.96 -0.22
C LEU A 27 2.13 -4.37 -0.39
N VAL A 28 1.27 -5.39 -0.40
CA VAL A 28 1.67 -6.77 -0.63
C VAL A 28 2.27 -6.94 -2.03
N TYR A 29 1.64 -6.35 -3.05
CA TYR A 29 2.15 -6.38 -4.42
C TYR A 29 3.55 -5.77 -4.51
N LEU A 30 3.74 -4.56 -3.98
CA LEU A 30 5.03 -3.88 -3.99
C LEU A 30 6.09 -4.66 -3.19
N ALA A 31 5.73 -5.20 -2.03
CA ALA A 31 6.64 -5.99 -1.20
C ALA A 31 7.02 -7.34 -1.83
N SER A 32 6.19 -7.88 -2.72
CA SER A 32 6.45 -9.12 -3.46
C SER A 32 7.23 -8.93 -4.76
N SER A 33 7.37 -7.67 -5.22
CA SER A 33 8.11 -7.36 -6.44
C SER A 33 9.61 -7.60 -6.25
N GLN A 34 10.27 -8.11 -7.30
CA GLN A 34 11.74 -8.20 -7.37
C GLN A 34 12.37 -6.89 -7.84
N GLU A 35 11.57 -6.00 -8.44
CA GLU A 35 12.01 -4.71 -8.96
C GLU A 35 12.03 -3.64 -7.87
N SER A 36 12.99 -2.71 -7.95
CA SER A 36 13.09 -1.59 -6.99
C SER A 36 11.97 -0.56 -7.13
N GLU A 37 11.34 -0.49 -8.30
CA GLU A 37 10.25 0.43 -8.63
C GLU A 37 9.24 -0.28 -9.55
N VAL A 38 7.95 0.04 -9.42
CA VAL A 38 6.90 -0.54 -10.28
C VAL A 38 6.07 0.56 -10.92
N GLY A 39 5.75 0.39 -12.20
CA GLY A 39 5.02 1.38 -12.98
C GLY A 39 3.52 1.44 -12.66
N PHE A 40 2.94 2.64 -12.67
CA PHE A 40 1.51 2.83 -12.37
C PHE A 40 0.59 2.06 -13.31
N THR A 41 0.89 2.04 -14.62
CA THR A 41 0.07 1.33 -15.62
C THR A 41 0.09 -0.19 -15.40
N GLU A 42 1.22 -0.75 -14.98
CA GLU A 42 1.35 -2.16 -14.63
C GLU A 42 0.54 -2.48 -13.37
N MET A 43 0.71 -1.70 -12.31
CA MET A 43 -0.07 -1.86 -11.07
C MET A 43 -1.58 -1.83 -11.30
N ARG A 44 -2.07 -0.97 -12.21
CA ARG A 44 -3.50 -0.94 -12.57
C ARG A 44 -3.98 -2.27 -13.13
N LYS A 45 -3.20 -2.86 -14.03
CA LYS A 45 -3.52 -4.13 -14.70
C LYS A 45 -3.48 -5.27 -13.69
N ASP A 46 -2.41 -5.36 -12.91
CA ASP A 46 -2.15 -6.52 -12.07
C ASP A 46 -2.97 -6.52 -10.78
N LEU A 47 -3.32 -5.33 -10.26
CA LEU A 47 -4.20 -5.20 -9.10
C LEU A 47 -5.69 -5.16 -9.45
N ASP A 48 -6.04 -5.12 -10.74
CA ASP A 48 -7.38 -4.88 -11.27
C ASP A 48 -8.02 -3.62 -10.64
N MET A 49 -7.33 -2.49 -10.79
CA MET A 49 -7.74 -1.21 -10.21
C MET A 49 -7.91 -0.15 -11.29
N THR A 50 -9.00 0.62 -11.19
CA THR A 50 -9.16 1.84 -11.98
C THR A 50 -8.07 2.85 -11.62
N ALA A 51 -7.72 3.72 -12.56
CA ALA A 51 -6.69 4.75 -12.33
C ALA A 51 -7.04 5.66 -11.14
N GLY A 52 -8.32 6.03 -11.00
CA GLY A 52 -8.80 6.87 -9.89
C GLY A 52 -8.65 6.17 -8.55
N ASN A 53 -9.07 4.90 -8.46
CA ASN A 53 -8.94 4.12 -7.22
C ASN A 53 -7.46 3.97 -6.83
N LEU A 54 -6.62 3.52 -7.77
CA LEU A 54 -5.19 3.34 -7.49
C LEU A 54 -4.51 4.66 -7.08
N SER A 55 -4.79 5.77 -7.77
CA SER A 55 -4.20 7.08 -7.48
C SER A 55 -4.53 7.58 -6.06
N VAL A 56 -5.80 7.43 -5.63
CA VAL A 56 -6.22 7.83 -4.28
C VAL A 56 -5.52 6.98 -3.23
N GLN A 57 -5.48 5.65 -3.40
CA GLN A 57 -4.83 4.78 -2.43
C GLN A 57 -3.32 5.00 -2.35
N LEU A 58 -2.64 5.17 -3.49
CA LEU A 58 -1.21 5.46 -3.54
C LEU A 58 -0.90 6.78 -2.82
N ARG A 59 -1.69 7.83 -3.03
CA ARG A 59 -1.52 9.10 -2.32
C ARG A 59 -1.71 8.95 -0.80
N THR A 60 -2.70 8.17 -0.37
CA THR A 60 -2.90 7.90 1.05
C THR A 60 -1.71 7.16 1.65
N LEU A 61 -1.19 6.15 0.96
CA LEU A 61 -0.01 5.38 1.39
C LEU A 61 1.26 6.24 1.42
N GLU A 62 1.46 7.10 0.42
CA GLU A 62 2.58 8.05 0.37
C GLU A 62 2.52 9.06 1.53
N ASN A 63 1.35 9.67 1.76
CA ASN A 63 1.17 10.61 2.86
C ASN A 63 1.39 9.97 4.24
N ALA A 64 1.11 8.67 4.36
CA ALA A 64 1.36 7.89 5.57
C ALA A 64 2.79 7.35 5.66
N GLY A 65 3.65 7.60 4.66
CA GLY A 65 5.06 7.21 4.65
C GLY A 65 5.33 5.74 4.32
N TYR A 66 4.31 4.99 3.85
CA TYR A 66 4.47 3.58 3.51
C TYR A 66 5.19 3.35 2.18
N ILE A 67 5.03 4.29 1.24
CA ILE A 67 5.63 4.22 -0.10
C ILE A 67 6.17 5.59 -0.49
N SER A 68 7.01 5.63 -1.52
CA SER A 68 7.43 6.87 -2.18
C SER A 68 7.00 6.82 -3.64
N ILE A 69 6.44 7.91 -4.17
CA ILE A 69 6.06 8.00 -5.58
C ILE A 69 7.06 8.90 -6.31
N ARG A 70 7.78 8.33 -7.28
CA ARG A 70 8.63 9.11 -8.19
C ARG A 70 7.87 9.42 -9.47
N LYS A 71 7.83 10.70 -9.85
CA LYS A 71 7.32 11.13 -11.15
C LYS A 71 8.49 11.31 -12.11
N SER A 72 8.68 10.36 -13.02
CA SER A 72 9.60 10.52 -14.14
C SER A 72 8.89 11.21 -15.31
N PHE A 73 9.44 12.30 -15.82
CA PHE A 73 9.00 12.91 -17.08
C PHE A 73 9.95 12.44 -18.18
N VAL A 74 9.49 11.60 -19.10
CA VAL A 74 10.27 11.25 -20.30
C VAL A 74 9.98 12.30 -21.38
N GLY A 75 10.79 13.37 -21.42
CA GLY A 75 10.64 14.51 -22.35
C GLY A 75 9.62 15.57 -21.89
N LYS A 76 9.06 16.35 -22.84
CA LYS A 76 7.99 17.36 -22.58
C LYS A 76 6.60 16.76 -22.32
N LYS A 77 6.50 15.44 -22.11
CA LYS A 77 5.23 14.75 -21.85
C LYS A 77 5.29 14.07 -20.48
N PRO A 78 4.26 14.22 -19.63
CA PRO A 78 4.16 13.43 -18.41
C PRO A 78 4.08 11.95 -18.80
N PHE A 79 5.00 11.14 -18.27
CA PHE A 79 4.89 9.69 -18.31
C PHE A 79 4.00 9.33 -17.11
N THR A 80 2.77 8.88 -17.40
CA THR A 80 1.78 8.46 -16.41
C THR A 80 1.88 6.98 -16.07
#